data_AF-A0A2A2LIH9-F1
#
_entry.id   AF-A0A2A2LIH9-F1
#
_cell.length_a   1.000
_cell.length_b   1.000
_cell.length_c   1.000
_cell.angle_alpha   90.00
_cell.angle_beta   90.00
_cell.angle_gamma   90.00
#
_symmetry.space_group_name_H-M   'P 1'
#
loop_
_entity.id
_entity.type
_entity.pdbx_description
1 polymer ?
#
loop_
_entity_poly.entity_id
_entity_poly.type
_entity_poly.pdbx_seq_one_letter_code
_entity_poly.pdbx_strand_id
1 'polypeptide(L)'
;MSSEDDEDLPSINLNVSEGRNYLWAKTKKAFTYIYDKYRNDYDWFLKADDDTYVVMENLRMMLLAHSPDEPIHFGAKLKLFVKQGYMSGGSGYVLSRSALKKFVTEAVPNKKICRDGHDGSEDVEIGKCLENVGVKFSREILWVQNPGYGNTQNIHSNEEKIVVPSSEYAIAFHYVNANMMYVLEYLIYELKPFGVNRYLRINENESILHTAYRIAWQNRGPDDAFM
;
A
#
# COMPACT_ATOMS: atom_id res chain seq x y z
N MET A 1 -10.10 4.80 -9.03
CA MET A 1 -10.06 5.85 -10.07
C MET A 1 -9.76 5.17 -11.40
N SER A 2 -10.53 5.45 -12.43
CA SER A 2 -10.56 4.63 -13.66
C SER A 2 -10.69 5.50 -14.91
N SER A 3 -10.57 4.88 -16.08
CA SER A 3 -10.97 5.45 -17.38
C SER A 3 -12.43 5.19 -17.74
N GLU A 4 -13.09 4.33 -16.97
CA GLU A 4 -14.49 3.93 -17.15
C GLU A 4 -15.20 3.94 -15.79
N ASP A 5 -16.53 4.07 -15.79
CA ASP A 5 -17.32 3.95 -14.56
C ASP A 5 -17.70 2.48 -14.35
N ASP A 6 -17.67 2.02 -13.10
CA ASP A 6 -18.00 0.64 -12.72
C ASP A 6 -18.68 0.67 -11.35
N GLU A 7 -19.95 0.27 -11.28
CA GLU A 7 -20.73 0.31 -10.04
C GLU A 7 -20.37 -0.81 -9.05
N ASP A 8 -19.81 -1.93 -9.52
CA ASP A 8 -19.39 -3.06 -8.68
C ASP A 8 -18.08 -2.73 -7.95
N LEU A 9 -17.17 -1.99 -8.60
CA LEU A 9 -15.89 -1.49 -8.04
C LEU A 9 -15.95 -0.05 -7.50
N PRO A 10 -17.14 0.50 -7.24
CA PRO A 10 -17.50 1.93 -7.27
C PRO A 10 -16.44 2.86 -7.88
N SER A 11 -16.04 2.57 -9.12
CA SER A 11 -14.94 3.25 -9.76
C SER A 11 -15.39 4.61 -10.30
N ILE A 12 -14.51 5.61 -10.20
CA ILE A 12 -14.77 6.98 -10.66
C ILE A 12 -13.99 7.21 -11.95
N ASN A 13 -14.70 7.49 -13.05
CA ASN A 13 -14.10 7.83 -14.33
C ASN A 13 -13.48 9.23 -14.32
N LEU A 14 -12.17 9.31 -14.54
CA LEU A 14 -11.42 10.57 -14.59
C LEU A 14 -11.40 11.22 -15.98
N ASN A 15 -12.03 10.59 -16.98
CA ASN A 15 -11.97 10.96 -18.39
C ASN A 15 -10.51 11.16 -18.86
N VAL A 16 -9.71 10.10 -18.66
CA VAL A 16 -8.32 9.99 -19.08
C VAL A 16 -8.18 8.64 -19.74
N SER A 17 -7.50 8.55 -20.87
CA SER A 17 -7.30 7.29 -21.58
C SER A 17 -6.59 6.24 -20.73
N GLU A 18 -6.89 4.97 -20.98
CA GLU A 18 -6.18 3.85 -20.35
C GLU A 18 -4.73 3.75 -20.83
N GLY A 19 -3.89 3.19 -19.96
CA GLY A 19 -2.53 2.80 -20.28
C GLY A 19 -1.44 3.51 -19.49
N ARG A 20 -0.27 2.87 -19.46
CA ARG A 20 0.88 3.25 -18.61
C ARG A 20 1.37 4.69 -18.85
N ASN A 21 1.27 5.17 -20.08
CA ASN A 21 1.71 6.53 -20.44
C ASN A 21 0.79 7.64 -19.90
N TYR A 22 -0.40 7.30 -19.41
CA TYR A 22 -1.37 8.25 -18.87
C TYR A 22 -1.49 8.20 -17.34
N LEU A 23 -0.71 7.35 -16.66
CA LEU A 23 -0.75 7.22 -15.21
C LEU A 23 -0.51 8.55 -14.51
N TRP A 24 0.43 9.37 -15.00
CA TRP A 24 0.67 10.70 -14.44
C TRP A 24 -0.56 11.61 -14.56
N ALA A 25 -1.23 11.61 -15.71
CA ALA A 25 -2.48 12.35 -15.89
C ALA A 25 -3.59 11.83 -14.96
N LYS A 26 -3.72 10.52 -14.79
CA LYS A 26 -4.67 9.89 -13.86
C LYS A 26 -4.38 10.30 -12.43
N THR A 27 -3.14 10.25 -11.96
CA THR A 27 -2.76 10.65 -10.60
C THR A 27 -3.08 12.12 -10.32
N LYS A 28 -2.73 13.03 -11.24
CA LYS A 28 -3.08 14.45 -11.09
C LYS A 28 -4.59 14.63 -10.93
N LYS A 29 -5.38 14.05 -11.83
CA LYS A 29 -6.86 14.16 -11.77
C LYS A 29 -7.46 13.47 -10.55
N ALA A 30 -6.94 12.30 -10.17
CA ALA A 30 -7.37 11.54 -8.99
C ALA A 30 -7.22 12.36 -7.72
N PHE A 31 -6.02 12.89 -7.47
CA PHE A 31 -5.76 13.68 -6.27
C PHE A 31 -6.47 15.03 -6.28
N THR A 32 -6.62 15.69 -7.44
CA THR A 32 -7.47 16.89 -7.54
C THR A 32 -8.91 16.56 -7.18
N TYR A 33 -9.48 15.49 -7.73
CA TYR A 33 -10.84 15.06 -7.40
C TYR A 33 -11.01 14.75 -5.90
N ILE A 34 -10.08 13.98 -5.33
CA ILE A 34 -10.08 13.63 -3.91
C ILE A 34 -9.97 14.89 -3.05
N TYR A 35 -9.12 15.84 -3.44
CA TYR A 35 -8.98 17.11 -2.72
C TYR A 35 -10.26 17.93 -2.76
N ASP A 36 -10.90 18.04 -3.93
CA ASP A 36 -12.10 18.86 -4.10
C ASP A 36 -13.29 18.29 -3.32
N LYS A 37 -13.41 16.96 -3.27
CA LYS A 37 -14.56 16.26 -2.66
C LYS A 37 -14.35 15.87 -1.20
N TYR A 38 -13.16 15.39 -0.84
CA TYR A 38 -12.95 14.60 0.38
C TYR A 38 -11.81 15.09 1.27
N ARG A 39 -11.14 16.21 0.94
CA ARG A 39 -9.98 16.70 1.72
C ARG A 39 -10.23 16.90 3.22
N ASN A 40 -11.48 17.16 3.60
CA ASN A 40 -11.88 17.42 4.98
C ASN A 40 -12.44 16.17 5.69
N ASP A 41 -12.70 15.10 4.93
CA ASP A 41 -13.33 13.88 5.43
C ASP A 41 -12.27 12.84 5.86
N TYR A 42 -11.04 12.99 5.38
CA TYR A 42 -9.94 12.06 5.65
C TYR A 42 -8.64 12.78 6.04
N ASP A 43 -7.86 12.13 6.89
CA ASP A 43 -6.53 12.59 7.35
C ASP A 43 -5.39 12.16 6.40
N TRP A 44 -5.57 11.01 5.75
CA TRP A 44 -4.55 10.30 4.98
C TRP A 44 -5.12 9.79 3.66
N PHE A 45 -4.32 9.86 2.60
CA PHE A 45 -4.73 9.48 1.25
C PHE A 45 -3.75 8.46 0.68
N LEU A 46 -4.22 7.23 0.48
CA LEU A 46 -3.43 6.11 -0.03
C LEU A 46 -3.64 5.97 -1.55
N LYS A 47 -2.53 5.86 -2.28
CA LYS A 47 -2.49 5.31 -3.64
C LYS A 47 -1.88 3.92 -3.56
N ALA A 48 -2.50 2.95 -4.22
CA ALA A 48 -1.97 1.61 -4.42
C ALA A 48 -2.30 1.15 -5.85
N ASP A 49 -1.52 0.21 -6.40
CA ASP A 49 -1.89 -0.48 -7.63
C ASP A 49 -2.85 -1.65 -7.31
N ASP A 50 -3.54 -2.14 -8.33
CA ASP A 50 -4.50 -3.26 -8.22
C ASP A 50 -3.81 -4.62 -8.02
N ASP A 51 -2.48 -4.66 -8.06
CA ASP A 51 -1.62 -5.78 -7.67
C ASP A 51 -0.81 -5.50 -6.39
N THR A 52 -1.24 -4.54 -5.57
CA THR A 52 -0.68 -4.22 -4.25
C THR A 52 -1.60 -4.68 -3.13
N TYR A 53 -1.14 -5.57 -2.26
CA TYR A 53 -1.84 -5.93 -1.02
C TYR A 53 -1.34 -5.09 0.16
N VAL A 54 -2.24 -4.45 0.91
CA VAL A 54 -1.90 -3.55 2.02
C VAL A 54 -2.48 -4.08 3.34
N VAL A 55 -1.62 -4.28 4.33
CA VAL A 55 -2.02 -4.61 5.71
C VAL A 55 -2.41 -3.32 6.43
N MET A 56 -3.71 -3.03 6.42
CA MET A 56 -4.25 -1.73 6.87
C MET A 56 -3.95 -1.42 8.34
N GLU A 57 -3.87 -2.42 9.21
CA GLU A 57 -3.53 -2.26 10.63
C GLU A 57 -2.08 -1.78 10.81
N ASN A 58 -1.15 -2.36 10.05
CA ASN A 58 0.25 -1.95 10.09
C ASN A 58 0.41 -0.54 9.53
N LEU A 59 -0.30 -0.23 8.44
CA LEU A 59 -0.33 1.12 7.90
C LEU A 59 -0.87 2.12 8.94
N ARG A 60 -2.02 1.82 9.55
CA ARG A 60 -2.64 2.66 10.57
C ARG A 60 -1.73 2.85 11.76
N MET A 61 -1.11 1.78 12.27
CA MET A 61 -0.16 1.83 13.38
C MET A 61 0.99 2.80 13.08
N MET A 62 1.56 2.74 11.88
CA MET A 62 2.61 3.67 11.46
C MET A 62 2.08 5.12 11.41
N LEU A 63 0.91 5.35 10.82
CA LEU A 63 0.34 6.70 10.66
C LEU A 63 -0.02 7.36 12.00
N LEU A 64 -0.34 6.59 13.06
CA LEU A 64 -0.66 7.13 14.39
C LEU A 64 0.48 7.95 15.02
N ALA A 65 1.73 7.72 14.61
CA ALA A 65 2.88 8.46 15.11
C ALA A 65 3.06 9.85 14.44
N HIS A 66 2.20 10.20 13.48
CA HIS A 66 2.37 11.39 12.64
C HIS A 66 1.12 12.27 12.64
N SER A 67 1.34 13.59 12.54
CA SER A 67 0.25 14.54 12.33
C SER A 67 -0.11 14.62 10.84
N PRO A 68 -1.40 14.51 10.46
CA PRO A 68 -1.84 14.70 9.07
C PRO A 68 -1.73 16.16 8.61
N ASP A 69 -1.54 17.11 9.53
CA ASP A 69 -1.34 18.52 9.22
C ASP A 69 0.12 18.85 8.89
N GLU A 70 1.06 17.94 9.16
CA GLU A 70 2.39 18.04 8.61
C GLU A 70 2.40 17.59 7.15
N PRO A 71 3.00 18.36 6.20
CA PRO A 71 3.08 17.96 4.81
C PRO A 71 4.10 16.84 4.64
N ILE A 72 3.64 15.59 4.68
CA ILE A 72 4.47 14.39 4.63
C ILE A 72 3.96 13.39 3.60
N HIS A 73 4.90 12.71 2.97
CA HIS A 73 4.72 11.67 1.98
C HIS A 73 5.46 10.40 2.43
N PHE A 74 4.74 9.28 2.49
CA PHE A 74 5.23 7.98 2.94
C PHE A 74 5.19 6.96 1.82
N GLY A 75 6.12 6.01 1.84
CA GLY A 75 6.11 4.87 0.92
C GLY A 75 7.48 4.19 0.83
N ALA A 76 7.61 3.30 -0.15
CA ALA A 76 8.87 2.65 -0.49
C ALA A 76 9.82 3.63 -1.20
N LYS A 77 10.68 4.30 -0.43
CA LYS A 77 11.52 5.40 -0.92
C LYS A 77 12.67 4.93 -1.83
N LEU A 78 12.71 5.47 -3.04
CA LEU A 78 13.77 5.36 -4.04
C LEU A 78 14.49 6.70 -4.21
N LYS A 79 15.78 6.67 -4.57
CA LYS A 79 16.61 7.88 -4.72
C LYS A 79 17.39 7.93 -6.04
N LEU A 80 16.70 7.59 -7.14
CA LEU A 80 17.29 7.54 -8.47
C LEU A 80 17.09 8.83 -9.29
N PHE A 81 15.94 9.50 -9.15
CA PHE A 81 15.52 10.57 -10.06
C PHE A 81 15.11 11.88 -9.38
N VAL A 82 14.94 11.87 -8.05
CA VAL A 82 14.51 13.02 -7.24
C VAL A 82 15.48 13.19 -6.08
N LYS A 83 15.87 14.43 -5.76
CA LYS A 83 16.98 14.71 -4.83
C LYS A 83 16.69 14.24 -3.40
N GLN A 84 15.49 14.50 -2.90
CA GLN A 84 14.98 14.02 -1.61
C GLN A 84 14.59 12.54 -1.69
N GLY A 85 14.40 12.00 -2.90
CA GLY A 85 13.83 10.69 -3.20
C GLY A 85 12.39 10.79 -3.69
N TYR A 86 11.81 9.66 -4.07
CA TYR A 86 10.40 9.51 -4.44
C TYR A 86 9.89 8.15 -3.93
N MET A 87 8.58 7.98 -3.80
CA MET A 87 8.01 6.70 -3.38
C MET A 87 7.64 5.89 -4.61
N SER A 88 7.99 4.61 -4.66
CA SER A 88 7.60 3.76 -5.79
C SER A 88 6.08 3.68 -5.93
N GLY A 89 5.61 3.82 -7.17
CA GLY A 89 4.18 3.73 -7.48
C GLY A 89 3.60 2.35 -7.16
N GLY A 90 4.32 1.28 -7.52
CA GLY A 90 3.88 -0.11 -7.39
C GLY A 90 3.67 -0.57 -5.94
N SER A 91 4.53 -0.14 -5.03
CA SER A 91 4.34 -0.44 -3.60
C SER A 91 3.20 0.33 -2.96
N GLY A 92 2.67 1.33 -3.65
CA GLY A 92 1.78 2.32 -3.07
C GLY A 92 2.52 3.35 -2.21
N TYR A 93 1.81 4.43 -1.91
CA TYR A 93 2.30 5.53 -1.11
C TYR A 93 1.14 6.29 -0.46
N VAL A 94 1.45 7.02 0.61
CA VAL A 94 0.47 7.81 1.36
C VAL A 94 0.86 9.28 1.34
N LEU A 95 -0.15 10.15 1.22
CA LEU A 95 -0.06 11.58 1.43
C LEU A 95 -0.84 11.97 2.68
N SER A 96 -0.26 12.84 3.50
CA SER A 96 -1.04 13.54 4.52
C SER A 96 -2.01 14.55 3.89
N ARG A 97 -3.04 14.94 4.63
CA ARG A 97 -3.96 16.02 4.23
C ARG A 97 -3.23 17.29 3.81
N SER A 98 -2.22 17.71 4.58
CA SER A 98 -1.41 18.87 4.20
C SER A 98 -0.58 18.63 2.95
N ALA A 99 -0.02 17.44 2.74
CA ALA A 99 0.73 17.13 1.51
C ALA A 99 -0.19 17.15 0.27
N LEU A 100 -1.38 16.54 0.36
CA LEU A 100 -2.38 16.57 -0.71
C LEU A 100 -2.77 18.01 -1.06
N LYS A 101 -3.02 18.85 -0.05
CA LYS A 101 -3.34 20.27 -0.24
C LYS A 101 -2.25 20.97 -1.05
N LYS A 102 -0.99 20.89 -0.62
CA LYS A 102 0.13 21.54 -1.33
C LYS A 102 0.28 21.01 -2.75
N PHE A 103 0.12 19.70 -2.95
CA PHE A 103 0.18 19.11 -4.27
C PHE A 103 -0.86 19.73 -5.22
N VAL A 104 -2.12 19.78 -4.81
CA VAL A 104 -3.22 20.25 -5.67
C VAL A 104 -3.24 21.77 -5.82
N THR A 105 -2.98 22.54 -4.75
CA THR A 105 -3.14 24.01 -4.80
C THR A 105 -1.88 24.76 -5.17
N GLU A 106 -0.69 24.19 -4.96
CA GLU A 106 0.59 24.86 -5.21
C GLU A 106 1.37 24.20 -6.35
N ALA A 107 1.42 22.86 -6.41
CA ALA A 107 2.25 22.15 -7.37
C ALA A 107 1.59 21.99 -8.74
N VAL A 108 0.45 21.30 -8.81
CA VAL A 108 -0.26 20.96 -10.06
C VAL A 108 -0.53 22.19 -10.96
N PRO A 109 -0.96 23.36 -10.44
CA PRO A 109 -1.23 24.54 -11.28
C PRO A 109 0.05 25.20 -11.83
N ASN A 110 1.22 24.92 -11.26
CA ASN A 110 2.46 25.61 -11.57
C ASN A 110 3.39 24.74 -12.44
N LYS A 111 3.43 25.04 -13.74
CA LYS A 111 4.24 24.32 -14.75
C LYS A 111 5.75 24.33 -14.50
N LYS A 112 6.25 25.23 -13.67
CA LYS A 112 7.67 25.28 -13.26
C LYS A 112 7.98 24.32 -12.10
N ILE A 113 6.97 23.98 -11.31
CA ILE A 113 7.06 23.11 -10.13
C ILE A 113 6.71 21.67 -10.51
N CYS A 114 5.68 21.51 -11.35
CA CYS A 114 5.08 20.23 -11.67
C CYS A 114 4.84 20.09 -13.18
N ARG A 115 5.07 18.90 -13.72
CA ARG A 115 4.95 18.64 -15.17
C ARG A 115 3.49 18.76 -15.62
N ASP A 116 3.26 19.66 -16.57
CA ASP A 116 1.94 19.91 -17.16
C ASP A 116 1.45 18.76 -18.06
N GLY A 117 2.38 18.10 -18.77
CA GLY A 117 2.10 16.99 -19.68
C GLY A 117 1.37 15.80 -19.04
N HIS A 118 0.82 14.95 -19.90
CA HIS A 118 0.12 13.72 -19.48
C HIS A 118 1.08 12.53 -19.30
N ASP A 119 2.29 12.65 -19.85
CA ASP A 119 3.35 11.65 -19.89
C ASP A 119 4.27 11.71 -18.66
N GLY A 120 5.04 10.66 -18.46
CA GLY A 120 6.05 10.54 -17.41
C GLY A 120 5.78 9.37 -16.46
N SER A 121 6.82 8.95 -15.74
CA SER A 121 6.67 7.99 -14.65
C SER A 121 5.96 8.68 -13.49
N GLU A 122 4.73 8.27 -13.24
CA GLU A 122 3.81 8.86 -12.27
C GLU A 122 4.44 9.08 -10.89
N ASP A 123 5.16 8.08 -10.39
CA ASP A 123 5.80 8.05 -9.08
C ASP A 123 7.00 9.02 -8.99
N VAL A 124 7.77 9.13 -10.06
CA VAL A 124 8.85 10.11 -10.19
C VAL A 124 8.28 11.53 -10.29
N GLU A 125 7.24 11.75 -11.10
CA GLU A 125 6.67 13.08 -11.33
C GLU A 125 5.98 13.61 -10.07
N ILE A 126 5.19 12.81 -9.36
CA ILE A 126 4.61 13.24 -8.08
C ILE A 126 5.70 13.56 -7.05
N GLY A 127 6.78 12.75 -7.01
CA GLY A 127 7.93 13.00 -6.16
C GLY A 127 8.60 14.35 -6.42
N LYS A 128 8.81 14.72 -7.70
CA LYS A 128 9.34 16.05 -8.07
C LYS A 128 8.40 17.18 -7.62
N CYS A 129 7.11 17.04 -7.89
CA CYS A 129 6.12 18.06 -7.56
C CYS A 129 6.06 18.32 -6.04
N LEU A 130 6.03 17.26 -5.24
CA LEU A 130 5.98 17.31 -3.77
C LEU A 130 7.29 17.88 -3.18
N GLU A 131 8.45 17.50 -3.71
CA GLU A 131 9.74 18.08 -3.32
C GLU A 131 9.76 19.59 -3.53
N ASN A 132 9.31 20.06 -4.70
CA ASN A 132 9.35 21.47 -5.07
C ASN A 132 8.38 22.34 -4.25
N VAL A 133 7.38 21.76 -3.60
CA VAL A 133 6.49 22.45 -2.65
C VAL A 133 6.82 22.14 -1.19
N GLY A 134 7.99 21.58 -0.90
CA GLY A 134 8.49 21.40 0.46
C GLY A 134 7.74 20.36 1.30
N VAL A 135 7.19 19.32 0.66
CA VAL A 135 6.68 18.14 1.36
C VAL A 135 7.86 17.28 1.82
N LYS A 136 7.78 16.72 3.04
CA LYS A 136 8.79 15.86 3.64
C LYS A 136 8.59 14.40 3.22
N PHE A 137 9.66 13.66 2.98
CA PHE A 137 9.63 12.28 2.48
C PHE A 137 10.19 11.35 3.54
N SER A 138 9.31 10.60 4.22
CA SER A 138 9.75 9.62 5.20
C SER A 138 9.98 8.26 4.54
N ARG A 139 11.14 7.67 4.81
CA ARG A 139 11.45 6.31 4.38
C ARG A 139 10.98 5.35 5.44
N GLU A 140 9.98 4.56 5.11
CA GLU A 140 9.49 3.53 6.00
C GLU A 140 9.97 2.17 5.50
N ILE A 141 10.77 1.47 6.30
CA ILE A 141 11.34 0.14 5.96
C ILE A 141 10.24 -0.93 5.87
N LEU A 142 9.02 -0.58 6.27
CA LEU A 142 7.85 -1.44 6.29
C LEU A 142 7.23 -1.69 4.90
N TRP A 143 7.61 -0.92 3.87
CA TRP A 143 7.09 -1.12 2.53
C TRP A 143 7.93 -2.14 1.77
N VAL A 144 7.31 -3.24 1.34
CA VAL A 144 8.01 -4.34 0.68
C VAL A 144 7.90 -4.15 -0.83
N GLN A 145 9.00 -3.72 -1.44
CA GLN A 145 9.19 -3.89 -2.87
C GLN A 145 9.68 -5.31 -3.14
N ASN A 146 9.10 -5.94 -4.16
CA ASN A 146 9.68 -7.15 -4.72
C ASN A 146 11.15 -6.86 -5.14
N PRO A 147 12.13 -7.67 -4.71
CA PRO A 147 13.56 -7.45 -4.97
C PRO A 147 13.95 -7.29 -6.43
N GLY A 148 13.11 -7.75 -7.37
CA GLY A 148 13.39 -7.68 -8.81
C GLY A 148 13.54 -6.26 -9.38
N TYR A 149 13.23 -5.21 -8.61
CA TYR A 149 13.30 -3.82 -9.06
C TYR A 149 14.30 -2.92 -8.30
N GLY A 150 15.07 -3.50 -7.37
CA GLY A 150 16.18 -2.83 -6.71
C GLY A 150 17.50 -3.37 -7.22
N ASN A 151 18.41 -2.50 -7.65
CA ASN A 151 19.82 -2.84 -7.85
C ASN A 151 20.40 -3.44 -6.56
N THR A 152 20.29 -4.76 -6.37
CA THR A 152 21.30 -5.51 -5.64
C THR A 152 22.55 -5.39 -6.48
N GLN A 153 23.48 -4.53 -6.06
CA GLN A 153 24.85 -4.64 -6.55
C GLN A 153 25.29 -6.09 -6.38
N ASN A 154 25.60 -6.73 -7.51
CA ASN A 154 26.39 -7.95 -7.63
C ASN A 154 26.12 -9.04 -6.57
N ILE A 155 25.10 -9.88 -6.79
CA ILE A 155 25.18 -11.27 -6.33
C ILE A 155 24.80 -12.16 -7.51
N HIS A 156 25.83 -12.73 -8.15
CA HIS A 156 25.69 -13.87 -9.03
C HIS A 156 24.97 -15.02 -8.28
N SER A 157 23.70 -15.24 -8.58
CA SER A 157 23.06 -16.55 -8.46
C SER A 157 21.69 -16.52 -9.13
N ASN A 158 21.50 -17.36 -10.16
CA ASN A 158 20.23 -17.68 -10.80
C ASN A 158 19.30 -18.47 -9.84
N GLU A 159 18.94 -17.86 -8.72
CA GLU A 159 17.93 -18.40 -7.81
C GLU A 159 16.97 -17.26 -7.49
N GLU A 160 15.67 -17.48 -7.75
CA GLU A 160 14.58 -16.62 -7.29
C GLU A 160 14.63 -16.57 -5.76
N LYS A 161 15.41 -15.64 -5.20
CA LYS A 161 15.43 -15.39 -3.77
C LYS A 161 14.11 -14.75 -3.40
N ILE A 162 13.22 -15.54 -2.81
CA ILE A 162 12.10 -15.03 -2.01
C ILE A 162 12.73 -14.22 -0.88
N VAL A 163 12.82 -12.90 -1.05
CA VAL A 163 13.21 -12.01 0.03
C VAL A 163 11.98 -11.82 0.89
N VAL A 164 11.97 -12.52 2.02
CA VAL A 164 11.01 -12.29 3.09
C VAL A 164 11.18 -10.84 3.57
N PRO A 165 10.10 -10.07 3.77
CA PRO A 165 10.18 -8.75 4.39
C PRO A 165 11.00 -8.83 5.67
N SER A 166 12.00 -7.96 5.83
CA SER A 166 12.82 -7.92 7.06
C SER A 166 12.08 -7.33 8.26
N SER A 167 10.79 -7.02 8.12
CA SER A 167 9.96 -6.43 9.17
C SER A 167 8.74 -7.29 9.47
N GLU A 168 8.53 -7.54 10.76
CA GLU A 168 7.32 -8.16 11.31
C GLU A 168 6.06 -7.29 11.12
N TYR A 169 6.23 -6.02 10.74
CA TYR A 169 5.15 -5.04 10.53
C TYR A 169 5.10 -4.51 9.10
N ALA A 170 5.38 -5.38 8.12
CA ALA A 170 5.27 -5.03 6.70
C ALA A 170 3.89 -4.44 6.37
N ILE A 171 3.87 -3.32 5.64
CA ILE A 171 2.67 -2.55 5.30
C ILE A 171 2.08 -2.99 3.96
N ALA A 172 2.92 -3.16 2.94
CA ALA A 172 2.44 -3.43 1.58
C ALA A 172 3.33 -4.42 0.85
N PHE A 173 2.71 -5.23 0.01
CA PHE A 173 3.31 -6.24 -0.86
C PHE A 173 2.87 -5.96 -2.29
N HIS A 174 3.82 -5.79 -3.20
CA HIS A 174 3.56 -5.50 -4.61
C HIS A 174 3.80 -6.74 -5.49
N TYR A 175 3.16 -6.78 -6.67
CA TYR A 175 3.08 -7.94 -7.57
C TYR A 175 2.32 -9.12 -6.97
N VAL A 176 1.23 -8.84 -6.25
CA VAL A 176 0.34 -9.83 -5.67
C VAL A 176 -0.84 -10.02 -6.62
N ASN A 177 -0.90 -11.17 -7.29
CA ASN A 177 -2.06 -11.50 -8.12
C ASN A 177 -3.31 -11.79 -7.25
N ALA A 178 -4.49 -11.79 -7.88
CA ALA A 178 -5.77 -11.96 -7.19
C ALA A 178 -5.82 -13.23 -6.28
N ASN A 179 -5.37 -14.38 -6.78
CA ASN A 179 -5.35 -15.62 -5.98
C ASN A 179 -4.47 -15.47 -4.73
N MET A 180 -3.31 -14.83 -4.88
CA MET A 180 -2.41 -14.58 -3.76
C MET A 180 -2.99 -13.55 -2.79
N MET A 181 -3.76 -12.56 -3.25
CA MET A 181 -4.46 -11.63 -2.35
C MET A 181 -5.44 -12.39 -1.44
N TYR A 182 -6.24 -13.31 -1.98
CA TYR A 182 -7.13 -14.15 -1.16
C TYR A 182 -6.37 -15.04 -0.18
N VAL A 183 -5.21 -15.58 -0.58
CA VAL A 183 -4.36 -16.37 0.30
C VAL A 183 -3.80 -15.48 1.43
N LEU A 184 -3.30 -14.28 1.13
CA LEU A 184 -2.80 -13.35 2.13
C LEU A 184 -3.91 -12.92 3.09
N GLU A 185 -5.10 -12.59 2.59
CA GLU A 185 -6.27 -12.26 3.41
C GLU A 185 -6.60 -13.40 4.37
N TYR A 186 -6.67 -14.64 3.85
CA TYR A 186 -6.93 -15.81 4.67
C TYR A 186 -5.82 -16.02 5.72
N LEU A 187 -4.54 -15.99 5.33
CA LEU A 187 -3.43 -16.22 6.25
C LEU A 187 -3.30 -15.13 7.32
N ILE A 188 -3.59 -13.88 6.96
CA ILE A 188 -3.42 -12.72 7.84
C ILE A 188 -4.65 -12.51 8.71
N TYR A 189 -5.87 -12.75 8.26
CA TYR A 189 -7.07 -12.37 9.02
C TYR A 189 -7.93 -13.56 9.45
N GLU A 190 -7.97 -14.64 8.69
CA GLU A 190 -8.89 -15.76 8.94
C GLU A 190 -8.24 -16.96 9.61
N LEU A 191 -7.01 -17.32 9.22
CA LEU A 191 -6.28 -18.46 9.75
C LEU A 191 -6.00 -18.25 11.24
N LYS A 192 -6.42 -19.21 12.05
CA LYS A 192 -6.20 -19.24 13.51
C LYS A 192 -5.32 -20.44 13.84
N PRO A 193 -4.00 -20.36 13.56
CA PRO A 193 -3.11 -21.47 13.83
C PRO A 193 -3.03 -21.69 15.34
N PHE A 194 -3.27 -22.94 15.76
CA PHE A 194 -3.24 -23.30 17.16
C PHE A 194 -1.85 -23.05 17.76
N GLY A 195 -1.79 -22.37 18.92
CA GLY A 195 -0.54 -22.11 19.64
C GLY A 195 0.28 -20.92 19.13
N VAL A 196 -0.16 -20.20 18.10
CA VAL A 196 0.45 -18.94 17.64
C VAL A 196 -0.35 -17.76 18.21
N ASN A 197 0.35 -16.72 18.67
CA ASN A 197 -0.21 -15.61 19.46
C ASN A 197 -1.32 -14.83 18.74
N ARG A 198 -2.55 -15.36 18.83
CA ARG A 198 -3.84 -14.68 18.73
C ARG A 198 -4.75 -15.35 19.74
N TYR A 199 -5.46 -14.55 20.51
CA TYR A 199 -6.41 -14.89 21.57
C TYR A 199 -7.21 -16.18 21.33
N LEU A 200 -6.60 -17.36 21.53
CA LEU A 200 -7.34 -18.59 21.70
C LEU A 200 -8.13 -18.40 22.98
N ARG A 201 -9.45 -18.31 22.86
CA ARG A 201 -10.33 -18.26 24.02
C ARG A 201 -10.31 -19.63 24.69
N ILE A 202 -9.35 -19.81 25.57
CA ILE A 202 -9.30 -20.95 26.49
C ILE A 202 -10.34 -20.63 27.57
N ASN A 203 -11.35 -21.49 27.69
CA ASN A 203 -12.31 -21.38 28.79
C ASN A 203 -11.56 -21.55 30.12
N GLU A 204 -11.94 -20.81 31.17
CA GLU A 204 -11.24 -20.84 32.47
C GLU A 204 -11.07 -22.25 33.07
N ASN A 205 -11.91 -23.21 32.65
CA ASN A 205 -11.91 -24.59 33.11
C ASN A 205 -11.37 -25.63 32.09
N GLU A 206 -10.86 -25.22 30.92
CA GLU A 206 -10.31 -26.13 29.89
C GLU A 206 -8.78 -26.07 29.83
N SER A 207 -8.12 -27.22 29.66
CA SER A 207 -6.70 -27.22 29.30
C SER A 207 -6.50 -26.85 27.83
N ILE A 208 -5.29 -26.36 27.50
CA ILE A 208 -4.88 -26.07 26.12
C ILE A 208 -5.09 -27.29 25.21
N LEU A 209 -4.77 -28.49 25.68
CA LEU A 209 -4.93 -29.73 24.92
C LEU A 209 -6.41 -30.09 24.66
N HIS A 210 -7.28 -29.93 25.68
CA HIS A 210 -8.72 -30.14 25.50
C HIS A 210 -9.34 -29.11 24.55
N THR A 211 -8.90 -27.85 24.66
CA THR A 211 -9.31 -26.77 23.74
C THR A 211 -8.88 -27.09 22.31
N ALA A 212 -7.64 -27.58 22.11
CA ALA A 212 -7.12 -28.01 20.82
C ALA A 212 -7.98 -29.11 20.20
N TYR A 213 -8.25 -30.17 20.98
CA TYR A 213 -9.04 -31.30 20.53
C TYR A 213 -10.47 -30.88 20.15
N ARG A 214 -11.13 -30.08 21.00
CA ARG A 214 -12.48 -29.58 20.73
C ARG A 214 -12.55 -28.75 19.45
N ILE A 215 -11.62 -27.80 19.25
CA ILE A 215 -11.58 -26.96 18.05
C ILE A 215 -11.31 -27.81 16.81
N ALA A 216 -10.37 -28.77 16.88
CA ALA A 216 -10.07 -29.68 15.78
C ALA A 216 -11.31 -30.51 15.39
N TRP A 217 -12.00 -31.09 16.38
CA TRP A 217 -13.23 -31.85 16.17
C TRP A 217 -14.35 -30.99 15.56
N GLN A 218 -14.51 -29.74 16.00
CA GLN A 218 -15.56 -28.84 15.50
C GLN A 218 -15.35 -28.39 14.05
N ASN A 219 -14.09 -28.28 13.60
CA ASN A 219 -13.75 -27.80 12.26
C ASN A 219 -13.40 -28.93 11.29
N ARG A 220 -13.74 -30.17 11.63
CA ARG A 220 -13.39 -31.33 10.82
C ARG A 220 -14.12 -31.35 9.48
N GLY A 221 -13.39 -31.66 8.42
CA GLY A 221 -13.95 -32.04 7.14
C GLY A 221 -14.61 -33.42 7.16
N PRO A 222 -15.42 -33.75 6.16
CA PRO A 222 -16.10 -35.05 6.05
C PRO A 222 -15.13 -36.24 5.98
N ASP A 223 -13.89 -36.02 5.54
CA ASP A 223 -12.86 -37.05 5.37
C ASP A 223 -11.84 -37.09 6.53
N ASP A 224 -11.97 -36.23 7.54
CA ASP A 224 -11.02 -36.19 8.64
C ASP A 224 -11.22 -37.37 9.61
N ALA A 225 -10.17 -38.16 9.79
CA ALA A 225 -10.15 -39.27 10.73
C ALA A 225 -9.92 -38.79 12.17
N PHE A 226 -11.00 -38.55 12.91
CA PHE A 226 -10.94 -38.40 14.35
C PHE A 226 -11.44 -39.70 15.01
N MET A 227 -10.56 -40.35 15.79
CA MET A 227 -10.91 -41.50 16.65
C MET A 227 -11.50 -41.05 17.98
#